data_AF-A0A093Z3Q7-F1
#
_entry.id   AF-A0A093Z3Q7-F1
#
_cell.length_a   1.000
_cell.length_b   1.000
_cell.length_c   1.000
_cell.angle_alpha   90.00
_cell.angle_beta   90.00
_cell.angle_gamma   90.00
#
_symmetry.space_group_name_H-M   'P 1'
#
loop_
_entity.id
_entity.type
_entity.pdbx_description
1 polymer ?
#
loop_
_entity_poly.entity_id
_entity_poly.type
_entity_poly.pdbx_seq_one_letter_code
_entity_poly.pdbx_strand_id
1 'polypeptide(L)'
;MASAAVQHAVGGHGTLGQVIEPLAPKEGAKVGKHDVETELNYYQDPGDGSKPAPYYVGQPNTYERPTVAQKTVIHDITGEEEKYTLDSHGFQITRHESREKEFLDEERIKEVYYPEVEQLLKDV
;
A
#
# COMPACT_ATOMS: atom_id res chain seq x y z
N MET A 1 6.57 28.54 22.64
CA MET A 1 5.41 29.35 22.20
C MET A 1 5.64 29.81 20.77
N ALA A 2 5.16 29.04 19.78
CA ALA A 2 4.91 29.50 18.42
C ALA A 2 4.08 28.41 17.72
N SER A 3 2.80 28.71 17.47
CA SER A 3 1.85 27.88 16.75
C SER A 3 1.84 28.34 15.29
N ALA A 4 2.18 27.46 14.36
CA ALA A 4 2.04 27.72 12.92
C ALA A 4 0.83 26.95 12.39
N ALA A 5 -0.25 27.68 12.11
CA ALA A 5 -1.40 27.17 11.39
C ALA A 5 -1.13 27.31 9.88
N VAL A 6 -1.23 26.22 9.13
CA VAL A 6 -1.20 26.25 7.67
C VAL A 6 -2.61 25.98 7.15
N GLN A 7 -3.18 26.97 6.47
CA GLN A 7 -4.47 26.90 5.80
C GLN A 7 -4.36 25.99 4.56
N HIS A 8 -5.29 25.05 4.41
CA HIS A 8 -5.48 24.33 3.14
C HIS A 8 -6.38 25.13 2.20
N ALA A 9 -5.98 25.20 0.93
CA ALA A 9 -6.80 25.69 -0.16
C ALA A 9 -7.91 24.68 -0.49
N VAL A 10 -9.13 25.18 -0.74
CA VAL A 10 -10.31 24.40 -1.13
C VAL A 10 -10.58 24.59 -2.63
N GLY A 11 -10.82 23.48 -3.33
CA GLY A 11 -11.55 23.44 -4.61
C GLY A 11 -10.84 22.61 -5.69
N GLY A 12 -11.41 21.52 -6.24
CA GLY A 12 -12.72 20.94 -6.03
C GLY A 12 -12.98 19.66 -6.85
N HIS A 13 -14.19 19.14 -6.65
CA HIS A 13 -14.86 17.99 -7.28
C HIS A 13 -14.54 16.58 -6.74
N GLY A 14 -15.43 16.11 -5.85
CA GLY A 14 -15.55 14.71 -5.45
C GLY A 14 -16.13 14.53 -4.05
N THR A 15 -17.46 14.53 -3.93
CA THR A 15 -18.30 13.89 -2.89
C THR A 15 -17.77 13.81 -1.44
N LEU A 16 -18.35 14.66 -0.60
CA LEU A 16 -18.23 14.73 0.86
C LEU A 16 -18.74 13.45 1.55
N GLY A 17 -17.97 12.88 2.50
CA GLY A 17 -18.56 11.95 3.47
C GLY A 17 -17.66 11.04 4.30
N GLN A 18 -16.34 10.94 4.08
CA GLN A 18 -15.48 10.08 4.92
C GLN A 18 -14.50 10.91 5.73
N VAL A 19 -14.91 11.26 6.95
CA VAL A 19 -14.00 11.77 7.98
C VAL A 19 -13.23 10.55 8.50
N ILE A 20 -11.97 10.40 8.08
CA ILE A 20 -11.06 9.44 8.72
C ILE A 20 -10.55 10.13 9.99
N GLU A 21 -11.15 9.82 11.14
CA GLU A 21 -10.62 10.27 12.42
C GLU A 21 -9.21 9.67 12.63
N PRO A 22 -8.21 10.47 13.04
CA PRO A 22 -6.92 9.93 13.39
C PRO A 22 -7.05 9.13 14.69
N LEU A 23 -6.88 7.80 14.61
CA LEU A 23 -6.73 6.93 15.77
C LEU A 23 -5.43 7.28 16.50
N ALA A 24 -5.52 8.21 17.46
CA ALA A 24 -4.51 8.31 18.51
C ALA A 24 -4.58 7.04 19.36
N PRO A 25 -3.50 6.23 19.48
CA PRO A 25 -3.53 5.03 20.30
C PRO A 25 -3.69 5.43 21.77
N LYS A 26 -4.74 4.95 22.45
CA LYS A 26 -4.77 4.94 23.92
C LYS A 26 -3.86 3.83 24.40
N GLU A 27 -2.77 4.19 25.07
CA GLU A 27 -1.85 3.24 25.69
C GLU A 27 -2.61 2.23 26.56
N GLY A 28 -2.45 0.94 26.26
CA GLY A 28 -2.83 -0.17 27.13
C GLY A 28 -4.08 -0.97 26.75
N ALA A 29 -4.85 -0.60 25.72
CA ALA A 29 -5.94 -1.45 25.25
C ALA A 29 -5.41 -2.50 24.25
N LYS A 30 -5.58 -3.80 24.54
CA LYS A 30 -5.43 -4.84 23.52
C LYS A 30 -6.54 -4.63 22.49
N VAL A 31 -6.20 -3.98 21.40
CA VAL A 31 -7.06 -3.74 20.26
C VAL A 31 -7.46 -5.11 19.70
N GLY A 32 -8.75 -5.43 19.71
CA GLY A 32 -9.26 -6.66 19.09
C GLY A 32 -9.05 -6.58 17.58
N LYS A 33 -8.99 -7.73 16.89
CA LYS A 33 -8.84 -7.73 15.43
C LYS A 33 -9.93 -6.89 14.77
N HIS A 34 -9.53 -6.06 13.82
CA HIS A 34 -10.41 -5.15 13.09
C HIS A 34 -10.51 -5.51 11.61
N ASP A 35 -11.17 -6.62 11.32
CA ASP A 35 -11.48 -7.00 9.95
C ASP A 35 -12.50 -6.01 9.33
N VAL A 36 -12.32 -5.69 8.06
CA VAL A 36 -13.14 -4.70 7.34
C VAL A 36 -13.78 -5.34 6.11
N GLU A 37 -15.11 -5.37 6.06
CA GLU A 37 -15.85 -5.71 4.85
C GLU A 37 -15.87 -4.51 3.89
N THR A 38 -15.46 -4.72 2.64
CA THR A 38 -15.39 -3.66 1.62
C THR A 38 -15.56 -4.22 0.20
N GLU A 39 -15.52 -3.34 -0.78
CA GLU A 39 -15.50 -3.68 -2.21
C GLU A 39 -14.17 -3.24 -2.83
N LEU A 40 -13.46 -4.18 -3.45
CA LEU A 40 -12.24 -3.91 -4.21
C LEU A 40 -12.56 -3.91 -5.71
N ASN A 41 -12.12 -2.88 -6.43
CA ASN A 41 -12.33 -2.76 -7.86
C ASN A 41 -11.19 -3.43 -8.63
N TYR A 42 -11.51 -4.52 -9.33
CA TYR A 42 -10.57 -5.24 -10.19
C TYR A 42 -10.79 -4.87 -11.65
N TYR A 43 -9.77 -5.07 -12.48
CA TYR A 43 -9.92 -4.99 -13.93
C TYR A 43 -10.99 -5.98 -14.40
N GLN A 44 -11.95 -5.50 -15.18
CA GLN A 44 -12.97 -6.35 -15.77
C GLN A 44 -12.38 -7.05 -17.00
N ASP A 45 -11.79 -8.22 -16.77
CA ASP A 45 -11.27 -9.09 -17.83
C ASP A 45 -12.42 -9.56 -18.74
N PRO A 46 -12.34 -9.38 -20.07
CA PRO A 46 -13.32 -9.88 -21.02
C PRO A 46 -13.48 -11.41 -21.00
N GLY A 47 -12.50 -12.15 -20.47
CA GLY A 47 -12.52 -13.62 -20.37
C GLY A 47 -12.26 -14.34 -21.70
N ASP A 48 -11.96 -13.61 -22.77
CA ASP A 48 -11.64 -14.13 -24.11
C ASP A 48 -10.14 -14.46 -24.28
N GLY A 49 -9.33 -14.26 -23.22
CA GLY A 49 -7.89 -14.45 -23.23
C GLY A 49 -7.11 -13.35 -23.93
N SER A 50 -7.78 -12.29 -24.39
CA SER A 50 -7.11 -11.10 -24.93
C SER A 50 -6.40 -10.34 -23.82
N LYS A 51 -5.27 -9.71 -24.17
CA LYS A 51 -4.56 -8.84 -23.23
C LYS A 51 -5.24 -7.46 -23.18
N PRO A 52 -5.17 -6.76 -22.05
CA PRO A 52 -5.65 -5.38 -21.97
C PRO A 52 -4.98 -4.52 -23.05
N ALA A 53 -5.78 -3.69 -23.72
CA ALA A 53 -5.26 -2.81 -24.76
C ALA A 53 -4.13 -1.93 -24.20
N PRO A 54 -2.96 -1.88 -24.87
CA PRO A 54 -1.87 -1.01 -24.46
C PRO A 54 -2.23 0.45 -24.71
N TYR A 55 -1.69 1.33 -23.87
CA TYR A 55 -1.79 2.76 -24.08
C TYR A 55 -0.50 3.29 -24.73
N TYR A 56 -0.63 4.00 -25.85
CA TYR A 56 0.49 4.62 -26.55
C TYR A 56 0.34 6.13 -26.54
N VAL A 57 1.39 6.83 -26.10
CA VAL A 57 1.44 8.30 -26.09
C VAL A 57 1.30 8.83 -27.52
N GLY A 58 0.40 9.81 -27.71
CA GLY A 58 0.17 10.48 -28.99
C GLY A 58 -0.84 9.80 -29.91
N GLN A 59 -1.48 8.72 -29.48
CA GLN A 59 -2.60 8.10 -30.19
C GLN A 59 -3.94 8.48 -29.55
N PRO A 60 -5.02 8.66 -30.36
CA PRO A 60 -6.36 8.89 -29.84
C PRO A 60 -6.95 7.58 -29.28
N ASN A 61 -6.48 7.19 -28.09
CA ASN A 61 -6.96 6.01 -27.38
C ASN A 61 -7.59 6.45 -26.03
N THR A 62 -8.60 5.70 -25.58
CA THR A 62 -9.18 5.90 -24.26
C THR A 62 -8.29 5.32 -23.16
N TYR A 63 -8.25 5.98 -22.02
CA TYR A 63 -7.64 5.47 -20.79
C TYR A 63 -8.64 4.66 -19.95
N GLU A 64 -9.90 4.62 -20.36
CA GLU A 64 -10.94 3.92 -19.62
C GLU A 64 -10.69 2.42 -19.63
N ARG A 65 -10.54 1.87 -18.43
CA ARG A 65 -10.52 0.43 -18.19
C ARG A 65 -11.72 0.10 -17.31
N PRO A 66 -12.71 -0.65 -17.83
CA PRO A 66 -13.83 -1.09 -17.02
C PRO A 66 -13.33 -1.86 -15.80
N THR A 67 -13.98 -1.64 -14.67
CA THR A 67 -13.68 -2.32 -13.41
C THR A 67 -14.92 -3.04 -12.90
N VAL A 68 -14.69 -4.08 -12.11
CA VAL A 68 -15.72 -4.85 -11.43
C VAL A 68 -15.44 -4.83 -9.93
N ALA A 69 -16.45 -4.42 -9.16
CA ALA A 69 -16.39 -4.43 -7.70
C ALA A 69 -16.54 -5.86 -7.17
N GLN A 70 -15.60 -6.28 -6.33
CA GLN A 70 -15.64 -7.56 -5.64
C GLN A 70 -15.71 -7.33 -4.13
N LYS A 71 -16.77 -7.85 -3.50
CA LYS A 71 -16.90 -7.86 -2.05
C LYS A 71 -15.84 -8.74 -1.44
N THR A 72 -15.06 -8.18 -0.54
CA THR A 72 -13.91 -8.81 0.12
C THR A 72 -13.84 -8.38 1.57
N VAL A 73 -13.33 -9.28 2.42
CA VAL A 73 -12.95 -8.97 3.80
C VAL A 73 -11.45 -8.70 3.83
N ILE A 74 -11.06 -7.53 4.32
CA ILE A 74 -9.66 -7.22 4.64
C ILE A 74 -9.41 -7.68 6.07
N HIS A 75 -8.50 -8.63 6.25
CA HIS A 75 -8.19 -9.20 7.56
C HIS A 75 -7.10 -8.42 8.28
N ASP A 76 -7.34 -8.14 9.56
CA ASP A 76 -6.35 -7.56 10.46
C ASP A 76 -5.41 -8.64 10.98
N ILE A 77 -4.14 -8.54 10.60
CA ILE A 77 -3.08 -9.48 10.96
C ILE A 77 -2.28 -9.06 12.20
N THR A 78 -2.65 -7.95 12.85
CA THR A 78 -1.93 -7.42 14.03
C THR A 78 -1.80 -8.49 15.12
N GLY A 79 -0.57 -8.72 15.58
CA GLY A 79 -0.23 -9.74 16.58
C GLY A 79 -0.14 -11.18 16.06
N GLU A 80 -0.33 -11.39 14.76
CA GLU A 80 -0.20 -12.69 14.09
C GLU A 80 0.72 -12.62 12.87
N GLU A 81 1.56 -11.60 12.78
CA GLU A 81 2.41 -11.32 11.62
C GLU A 81 3.35 -12.50 11.29
N GLU A 82 3.83 -13.19 12.32
CA GLU A 82 4.72 -14.36 12.21
C GLU A 82 4.08 -15.57 11.53
N LYS A 83 2.74 -15.62 11.41
CA LYS A 83 2.04 -16.71 10.71
C LYS A 83 2.13 -16.60 9.19
N TYR A 84 2.49 -15.42 8.67
CA TYR A 84 2.54 -15.13 7.24
C TYR A 84 3.98 -15.23 6.76
N THR A 85 4.29 -16.34 6.08
CA THR A 85 5.63 -16.60 5.51
C THR A 85 5.60 -16.56 3.99
N LEU A 86 6.76 -16.34 3.37
CA LEU A 86 6.90 -16.33 1.92
C LEU A 86 6.39 -17.63 1.27
N ASP A 87 6.75 -18.79 1.83
CA ASP A 87 6.37 -20.10 1.29
C ASP A 87 4.86 -20.38 1.35
N SER A 88 4.17 -19.80 2.33
CA SER A 88 2.76 -20.08 2.59
C SER A 88 1.81 -19.06 1.97
N HIS A 89 2.16 -17.77 2.03
CA HIS A 89 1.29 -16.67 1.62
C HIS A 89 1.88 -15.80 0.51
N GLY A 90 3.12 -16.06 0.09
CA GLY A 90 3.82 -15.25 -0.92
C GLY A 90 4.31 -13.89 -0.39
N PHE A 91 4.15 -13.62 0.90
CA PHE A 91 4.68 -12.43 1.58
C PHE A 91 5.04 -12.77 3.03
N GLN A 92 5.95 -12.00 3.62
CA GLN A 92 6.36 -12.12 5.02
C GLN A 92 6.62 -10.73 5.59
N ILE A 93 6.25 -10.53 6.84
CA ILE A 93 6.52 -9.29 7.56
C ILE A 93 7.77 -9.50 8.41
N THR A 94 8.79 -8.70 8.16
CA THR A 94 10.02 -8.71 8.93
C THR A 94 10.27 -7.34 9.54
N ARG A 95 10.79 -7.33 10.77
CA ARG A 95 11.27 -6.09 11.42
C ARG A 95 12.74 -5.97 11.11
N HIS A 96 13.07 -5.06 10.19
CA HIS A 96 14.44 -4.79 9.78
C HIS A 96 14.71 -3.30 9.79
N GLU A 97 15.82 -2.89 10.40
CA GLU A 97 16.25 -1.50 10.42
C GLU A 97 17.30 -1.26 9.34
N SER A 98 16.97 -0.44 8.35
CA SER A 98 17.90 -0.12 7.26
C SER A 98 19.11 0.68 7.73
N ARG A 99 20.31 0.34 7.25
CA ARG A 99 21.53 1.13 7.51
C ARG A 99 21.54 2.42 6.70
N GLU A 100 21.00 2.38 5.48
CA GLU A 100 20.75 3.58 4.69
C GLU A 100 19.51 4.31 5.22
N LYS A 101 19.62 5.62 5.43
CA LYS A 101 18.57 6.44 6.06
C LYS A 101 18.11 7.63 5.23
N GLU A 102 18.97 8.13 4.36
CA GLU A 102 18.75 9.39 3.65
C GLU A 102 18.21 9.16 2.24
N PHE A 103 18.64 8.08 1.57
CA PHE A 103 18.18 7.72 0.21
C PHE A 103 18.36 8.85 -0.83
N LEU A 104 19.34 9.72 -0.64
CA LEU A 104 19.61 10.86 -1.54
C LEU A 104 20.75 10.62 -2.52
N ASP A 105 21.59 9.61 -2.27
CA ASP A 105 22.79 9.31 -3.03
C ASP A 105 22.68 7.91 -3.66
N GLU A 106 22.69 7.87 -4.99
CA GLU A 106 22.54 6.63 -5.76
C GLU A 106 23.71 5.66 -5.55
N GLU A 107 24.95 6.16 -5.44
CA GLU A 107 26.12 5.32 -5.23
C GLU A 107 26.04 4.66 -3.86
N ARG A 108 25.68 5.44 -2.83
CA ARG A 108 25.49 4.95 -1.47
C ARG A 108 24.35 3.93 -1.37
N ILE A 109 23.23 4.15 -2.07
CA ILE A 109 22.12 3.18 -2.13
C ILE A 109 22.60 1.85 -2.73
N LYS A 110 23.36 1.89 -3.82
CA LYS A 110 23.89 0.68 -4.46
C LYS A 110 24.91 -0.06 -3.60
N GLU A 111 25.76 0.68 -2.89
CA GLU A 111 26.83 0.08 -2.07
C GLU A 111 26.33 -0.45 -0.72
N VAL A 112 25.30 0.18 -0.14
CA VAL A 112 24.83 -0.14 1.22
C VAL A 112 23.48 -0.85 1.18
N TYR A 113 22.46 -0.21 0.60
CA TYR A 113 21.07 -0.67 0.72
C TYR A 113 20.81 -1.93 -0.12
N TYR A 114 21.35 -2.03 -1.33
CA TYR A 114 21.10 -3.22 -2.17
C TYR A 114 21.68 -4.52 -1.59
N PRO A 115 22.97 -4.57 -1.16
CA PRO A 115 23.50 -5.77 -0.51
C PRO A 115 22.79 -6.10 0.79
N GLU A 116 22.34 -5.09 1.53
CA GLU A 116 21.58 -5.27 2.77
C GLU A 116 20.22 -5.94 2.50
N VAL A 117 19.46 -5.48 1.51
CA VAL A 117 18.18 -6.09 1.12
C VAL A 117 18.39 -7.49 0.53
N GLU A 118 19.46 -7.71 -0.23
CA GLU A 118 19.81 -9.04 -0.73
C GLU A 118 20.06 -10.02 0.41
N GLN A 119 20.77 -9.58 1.46
CA GLN A 119 21.00 -10.41 2.63
C GLN A 119 19.70 -10.65 3.42
N LEU A 120 18.88 -9.60 3.60
CA LEU A 120 17.58 -9.74 4.25
C LEU A 120 16.70 -10.79 3.56
N LEU A 121 16.66 -10.79 2.22
CA LEU A 121 15.91 -11.77 1.43
C LEU A 121 16.44 -13.21 1.58
N LYS A 122 17.72 -13.40 1.93
CA LYS A 122 18.31 -14.73 2.18
C LYS A 122 18.07 -15.22 3.61
N ASP A 123 17.87 -14.30 4.55
CA ASP A 123 17.72 -14.61 5.97
C ASP A 123 16.26 -14.91 6.37
N VAL A 124 15.29 -14.46 5.56
CA VAL A 124 13.83 -14.61 5.80
C VAL A 124 13.25 -15.93 5.32
#